data_AF-A0A7C5EGS4-F1
#
_entry.id   AF-A0A7C5EGS4-F1
#
_cell.length_a   1.000
_cell.length_b   1.000
_cell.length_c   1.000
_cell.angle_alpha   90.00
_cell.angle_beta   90.00
_cell.angle_gamma   90.00
#
_symmetry.space_group_name_H-M   'P 1'
#
loop_
_entity.id
_entity.type
_entity.pdbx_description
1 polymer ?
#
loop_
_entity_poly.entity_id
_entity_poly.type
_entity_poly.pdbx_seq_one_letter_code
_entity_poly.pdbx_strand_id
1 'polypeptide(L)'
;MASTWRYCVINVSTLALPNVPIYDMSMNVRDSEISVWLRSLALSAIIMVSCTCPAGTLYWDGNGSAPPNPSGTGTWDNTTANWNTAPDYSGSWVSWTDAAGQDIAFFPTNAGTVTVSGSVTATAIRVQWTNPAPTCVFTGGTIVLRGEAKIGPSANGNPFINLRIYSELSGTNGVYYYWRQDTTLSGSNTYSGDTTIENYAAHIYVSRAAALPASTILSGGGANQGTLCVEDGVTCVVAGIKGMFALQGESATATPTATLIIDSLSGTNTWTGGTTAREINLVKRGPGSQVFAGVSSRTQYLTVEDGLLILDCATLNSAIASSRSGAGYYSRITLSGGTMRLGRSEQIQDIAAVTMSGGTFDLNGCSESLSNLTIAASSTLDFGPGAATNIYTNIIWTAGMLTVVNWSGRIGSGGGADQFLVLQQPSASVLSHIRFDGAGKRVLALDRGGYYELVPTAGGTVVQIR
;
A
#
# COMPACT_ATOMS: atom_id res chain seq x y z
N MET A 1 -66.31 5.58 -44.68
CA MET A 1 -65.56 6.77 -44.22
C MET A 1 -64.25 6.82 -45.00
N ALA A 2 -64.07 7.82 -45.86
CA ALA A 2 -62.86 7.94 -46.68
C ALA A 2 -61.70 8.42 -45.80
N SER A 3 -60.63 7.62 -45.69
CA SER A 3 -59.41 8.03 -44.99
C SER A 3 -58.60 8.95 -45.90
N THR A 4 -58.50 10.23 -45.55
CA THR A 4 -57.62 11.19 -46.22
C THR A 4 -56.17 10.92 -45.85
N TRP A 5 -55.32 10.64 -46.84
CA TRP A 5 -53.87 10.61 -46.68
C TRP A 5 -53.34 12.03 -46.89
N ARG A 6 -52.44 12.51 -46.03
CA ARG A 6 -51.73 13.79 -46.22
C ARG A 6 -50.25 13.52 -46.40
N TYR A 7 -49.67 14.12 -47.44
CA TYR A 7 -48.22 14.16 -47.62
C TYR A 7 -47.63 15.18 -46.64
N CYS A 8 -46.75 14.73 -45.76
CA CYS A 8 -45.92 15.60 -44.94
C CYS A 8 -44.48 15.49 -45.47
N VAL A 9 -43.93 16.59 -46.00
CA VAL A 9 -42.53 16.68 -46.40
C VAL A 9 -41.81 17.44 -45.30
N ILE A 10 -40.93 16.76 -44.56
CA ILE A 10 -40.09 17.39 -43.54
C ILE A 10 -38.73 17.66 -44.17
N ASN A 11 -38.45 18.94 -44.41
CA ASN A 11 -37.19 19.38 -45.02
C ASN A 11 -36.17 19.67 -43.91
N VAL A 12 -35.19 18.79 -43.69
CA VAL A 12 -34.15 18.93 -42.64
C VAL A 12 -32.92 19.66 -43.18
N SER A 13 -33.13 20.73 -43.95
CA SER A 13 -32.05 21.44 -44.67
C SER A 13 -31.24 22.41 -43.81
N THR A 14 -31.53 22.55 -42.52
CA THR A 14 -30.87 23.54 -41.63
C THR A 14 -29.74 22.97 -40.77
N LEU A 15 -29.43 21.67 -40.86
CA LEU A 15 -28.29 21.03 -40.17
C LEU A 15 -27.21 20.66 -41.20
N ALA A 16 -26.57 21.66 -41.80
CA ALA A 16 -25.44 21.46 -42.68
C ALA A 16 -24.19 21.11 -41.86
N LEU A 17 -23.93 19.81 -41.67
CA LEU A 17 -22.59 19.32 -41.30
C LEU A 17 -21.81 19.00 -42.59
N PRO A 18 -20.51 19.34 -42.68
CA PRO A 18 -19.70 18.96 -43.83
C PRO A 18 -19.62 17.42 -43.92
N ASN A 19 -19.89 16.87 -45.11
CA ASN A 19 -19.71 15.46 -45.48
C ASN A 19 -20.71 14.41 -44.95
N VAL A 20 -21.91 14.80 -44.51
CA VAL A 20 -23.00 13.83 -44.26
C VAL A 20 -23.92 13.77 -45.47
N PRO A 21 -24.15 12.60 -46.11
CA PRO A 21 -25.17 12.48 -47.14
C PRO A 21 -26.55 12.75 -46.56
N ILE A 22 -27.23 13.77 -47.10
CA ILE A 22 -28.62 14.08 -46.75
C ILE A 22 -29.51 13.03 -47.42
N TYR A 23 -30.11 12.16 -46.61
CA TYR A 23 -31.12 11.22 -47.09
C TYR A 23 -32.49 11.90 -47.06
N ASP A 24 -33.04 12.16 -48.24
CA ASP A 24 -34.40 12.65 -48.39
C ASP A 24 -35.38 11.49 -48.11
N MET A 25 -36.02 11.51 -46.95
CA MET A 25 -36.99 10.49 -46.55
C MET A 25 -38.40 11.02 -46.77
N SER A 26 -39.02 10.65 -47.88
CA SER A 26 -40.45 10.89 -48.12
C SER A 26 -41.26 9.64 -47.74
N MET A 27 -42.26 9.80 -46.87
CA MET A 27 -43.07 8.70 -46.34
C MET A 27 -44.57 9.07 -46.35
N ASN A 28 -45.44 8.11 -46.68
CA ASN A 28 -46.90 8.26 -46.55
C ASN A 28 -47.35 7.69 -45.21
N VAL A 29 -47.96 8.52 -44.36
CA VAL A 29 -48.42 8.11 -43.02
C VAL A 29 -49.89 8.50 -42.82
N ARG A 30 -50.65 7.71 -42.05
CA ARG A 30 -52.04 8.03 -41.68
C ARG A 30 -52.06 8.95 -40.45
N ASP A 31 -53.06 9.84 -40.37
CA ASP A 31 -53.17 10.87 -39.33
C ASP A 31 -53.09 10.32 -37.88
N SER A 32 -53.51 9.07 -37.64
CA SER A 32 -53.48 8.43 -36.32
C SER A 32 -52.09 8.00 -35.83
N GLU A 33 -51.07 8.01 -36.68
CA GLU A 33 -49.72 7.50 -36.36
C GLU A 33 -48.70 8.63 -36.14
N ILE A 34 -49.02 9.86 -36.55
CA ILE A 34 -48.11 11.02 -36.53
C ILE A 34 -47.57 11.34 -35.12
N SER A 35 -48.37 11.15 -34.05
CA SER A 35 -47.96 11.47 -32.68
C SER A 35 -46.99 10.49 -32.06
N VAL A 36 -46.99 9.22 -32.51
CA VAL A 36 -46.07 8.18 -32.03
C VAL A 36 -44.70 8.38 -32.67
N TRP A 37 -44.68 8.76 -33.95
CA TRP A 37 -43.44 8.96 -34.69
C TRP A 37 -42.69 10.24 -34.33
N LEU A 38 -43.39 11.35 -34.05
CA LEU A 38 -42.76 12.58 -33.54
C LEU A 38 -42.03 12.34 -32.20
N ARG A 39 -42.56 11.47 -31.34
CA ARG A 39 -41.90 11.07 -30.09
C ARG A 39 -40.68 10.19 -30.34
N SER A 40 -40.73 9.27 -31.29
CA SER A 40 -39.57 8.44 -31.66
C SER A 40 -38.47 9.23 -32.37
N LEU A 41 -38.81 10.24 -33.19
CA LEU A 41 -37.83 11.13 -33.84
C LEU A 41 -37.19 12.09 -32.84
N ALA A 42 -37.96 12.63 -31.88
CA ALA A 42 -37.40 13.42 -30.77
C ALA A 42 -36.50 12.56 -29.87
N LEU A 43 -36.86 11.30 -29.62
CA LEU A 43 -36.01 10.36 -28.88
C LEU A 43 -34.72 10.02 -29.66
N SER A 44 -34.80 9.90 -30.99
CA SER A 44 -33.64 9.63 -31.86
C SER A 44 -32.73 10.85 -32.05
N ALA A 45 -33.29 12.07 -32.03
CA ALA A 45 -32.52 13.32 -32.06
C ALA A 45 -31.92 13.70 -30.70
N ILE A 46 -32.46 13.18 -29.59
CA ILE A 46 -31.82 13.24 -28.26
C ILE A 46 -30.68 12.20 -28.14
N ILE A 47 -30.72 11.13 -28.95
CA ILE A 47 -29.53 10.31 -29.27
C ILE A 47 -28.73 11.01 -30.38
N MET A 48 -28.50 12.32 -30.22
CA MET A 48 -27.35 12.97 -30.82
C MET A 48 -26.14 12.34 -30.14
N VAL A 49 -25.62 11.33 -30.83
CA VAL A 49 -24.28 10.75 -30.69
C VAL A 49 -23.39 11.80 -30.03
N SER A 50 -23.11 11.61 -28.74
CA SER A 50 -21.90 12.17 -28.17
C SER A 50 -20.79 11.62 -29.05
N CYS A 51 -20.35 12.45 -30.01
CA CYS A 51 -19.11 12.28 -30.72
C CYS A 51 -18.05 12.33 -29.62
N THR A 52 -17.81 11.18 -28.99
CA THR A 52 -16.65 10.98 -28.15
C THR A 52 -15.51 11.03 -29.14
N CYS A 53 -14.79 12.16 -29.16
CA CYS A 53 -13.50 12.23 -29.80
C CYS A 53 -12.70 10.98 -29.36
N PRO A 54 -12.07 10.23 -30.28
CA PRO A 54 -11.32 9.05 -29.91
C PRO A 54 -10.26 9.42 -28.87
N ALA A 55 -10.16 8.61 -27.82
CA ALA A 55 -9.07 8.68 -26.86
C ALA A 55 -7.73 8.80 -27.58
N GLY A 56 -6.95 9.82 -27.26
CA GLY A 56 -5.66 10.11 -27.90
C GLY A 56 -4.51 10.12 -26.92
N THR A 57 -3.29 9.92 -27.43
CA THR A 57 -2.09 10.39 -26.72
C THR A 57 -1.80 11.81 -27.17
N LEU A 58 -1.72 12.73 -26.22
CA LEU A 58 -1.40 14.13 -26.48
C LEU A 58 0.00 14.44 -25.93
N TYR A 59 0.78 15.19 -26.70
CA TYR A 59 2.20 15.42 -26.45
C TYR A 59 2.44 16.86 -25.99
N TRP A 60 2.96 17.01 -24.78
CA TRP A 60 3.18 18.29 -24.11
C TRP A 60 4.30 19.12 -24.76
N ASP A 61 4.10 20.42 -24.89
CA ASP A 61 5.13 21.42 -25.21
C ASP A 61 4.80 22.78 -24.57
N GLY A 62 4.79 22.84 -23.24
CA GLY A 62 4.24 23.96 -22.44
C GLY A 62 4.75 25.38 -22.70
N ASN A 63 5.68 25.63 -23.62
CA ASN A 63 6.17 26.97 -23.99
C ASN A 63 6.63 27.10 -25.46
N GLY A 64 6.31 26.16 -26.34
CA GLY A 64 6.51 26.33 -27.78
C GLY A 64 7.96 26.58 -28.20
N SER A 65 8.71 25.51 -28.41
CA SER A 65 9.63 25.50 -29.55
C SER A 65 9.26 24.31 -30.41
N ALA A 66 8.80 24.60 -31.64
CA ALA A 66 8.63 23.61 -32.69
C ALA A 66 9.85 22.67 -32.72
N PRO A 67 9.66 21.40 -33.12
CA PRO A 67 10.72 20.39 -33.12
C PRO A 67 12.04 20.95 -33.68
N PRO A 68 13.18 20.55 -33.11
CA PRO A 68 13.38 19.26 -32.43
C PRO A 68 13.43 19.28 -30.90
N ASN A 69 13.24 20.43 -30.22
CA ASN A 69 13.41 20.54 -28.76
C ASN A 69 12.15 21.07 -28.06
N PRO A 70 11.10 20.25 -27.90
CA PRO A 70 9.97 20.55 -27.04
C PRO A 70 10.43 20.55 -25.57
N SER A 71 10.48 21.73 -24.95
CA SER A 71 11.04 21.90 -23.59
C SER A 71 10.30 23.01 -22.86
N GLY A 72 9.03 22.79 -22.58
CA GLY A 72 8.19 23.80 -21.96
C GLY A 72 7.86 23.50 -20.52
N THR A 73 8.35 24.31 -19.59
CA THR A 73 7.55 24.64 -18.41
C THR A 73 6.24 25.28 -18.87
N GLY A 74 5.14 25.12 -18.15
CA GLY A 74 3.88 25.70 -18.63
C GLY A 74 2.69 25.34 -17.78
N THR A 75 1.52 25.84 -18.18
CA THR A 75 0.26 25.56 -17.48
C THR A 75 -0.50 24.45 -18.19
N TRP A 76 -0.79 23.37 -17.47
CA TRP A 76 -1.73 22.34 -17.91
C TRP A 76 -3.13 22.76 -17.50
N ASP A 77 -3.88 23.27 -18.47
CA ASP A 77 -5.28 23.65 -18.34
C ASP A 77 -6.07 23.13 -19.56
N ASN A 78 -7.38 23.40 -19.59
CA ASN A 78 -8.29 22.97 -20.67
C ASN A 78 -8.55 24.05 -21.74
N THR A 79 -7.83 25.17 -21.69
CA THR A 79 -8.05 26.34 -22.57
C THR A 79 -6.87 26.66 -23.48
N THR A 80 -5.65 26.35 -23.05
CA THR A 80 -4.40 26.73 -23.70
C THR A 80 -3.94 25.60 -24.60
N ALA A 81 -3.61 25.93 -25.86
CA ALA A 81 -3.20 24.97 -26.87
C ALA A 81 -1.74 24.49 -26.71
N ASN A 82 -1.44 23.82 -25.60
CA ASN A 82 -0.09 23.35 -25.22
C ASN A 82 0.18 21.89 -25.60
N TRP A 83 -0.73 21.25 -26.34
CA TRP A 83 -0.69 19.82 -26.64
C TRP A 83 -0.66 19.55 -28.14
N ASN A 84 0.23 18.67 -28.59
CA ASN A 84 0.28 18.20 -29.96
C ASN A 84 -0.43 16.84 -30.11
N THR A 85 -1.01 16.59 -31.28
CA THR A 85 -1.69 15.32 -31.62
C THR A 85 -0.76 14.26 -32.22
N ALA A 86 0.51 14.59 -32.46
CA ALA A 86 1.52 13.67 -32.99
C ALA A 86 2.83 13.69 -32.16
N PRO A 87 3.51 12.53 -32.00
CA PRO A 87 4.73 12.41 -31.19
C PRO A 87 5.93 13.17 -31.76
N ASP A 88 5.95 13.42 -33.06
CA ASP A 88 6.98 14.16 -33.76
C ASP A 88 6.64 15.66 -33.89
N TYR A 89 5.56 16.09 -33.24
CA TYR A 89 5.04 17.47 -33.25
C TYR A 89 4.59 17.97 -34.63
N SER A 90 4.43 17.08 -35.61
CA SER A 90 3.86 17.41 -36.92
C SER A 90 2.33 17.60 -36.90
N GLY A 91 1.68 17.19 -35.82
CA GLY A 91 0.24 17.27 -35.62
C GLY A 91 -0.25 18.68 -35.29
N SER A 92 -1.57 18.80 -35.14
CA SER A 92 -2.20 20.06 -34.72
C SER A 92 -2.01 20.31 -33.22
N TRP A 93 -1.84 21.60 -32.89
CA TRP A 93 -1.86 22.11 -31.51
C TRP A 93 -3.29 22.26 -31.02
N VAL A 94 -3.58 21.66 -29.87
CA VAL A 94 -4.90 21.59 -29.27
C VAL A 94 -4.81 21.91 -27.78
N SER A 95 -5.91 22.37 -27.19
CA SER A 95 -6.04 22.41 -25.73
C SER A 95 -6.25 21.00 -25.18
N TRP A 96 -6.01 20.81 -23.89
CA TRP A 96 -6.37 19.55 -23.24
C TRP A 96 -7.89 19.41 -23.23
N THR A 97 -8.43 18.39 -23.89
CA THR A 97 -9.88 18.20 -24.02
C THR A 97 -10.41 17.04 -23.19
N ASP A 98 -9.53 16.17 -22.68
CA ASP A 98 -9.91 14.92 -22.01
C ASP A 98 -11.01 14.16 -22.77
N ALA A 99 -10.74 13.85 -24.03
CA ALA A 99 -11.68 13.16 -24.91
C ALA A 99 -12.21 11.89 -24.24
N ALA A 100 -13.48 11.94 -23.82
CA ALA A 100 -14.19 10.87 -23.11
C ALA A 100 -13.54 10.37 -21.80
N GLY A 101 -12.67 11.14 -21.15
CA GLY A 101 -11.97 10.67 -19.95
C GLY A 101 -10.77 9.77 -20.23
N GLN A 102 -10.33 9.64 -21.49
CA GLN A 102 -9.44 8.58 -21.94
C GLN A 102 -8.08 9.07 -22.46
N ASP A 103 -7.83 10.38 -22.46
CA ASP A 103 -6.59 10.91 -23.03
C ASP A 103 -5.37 10.57 -22.17
N ILE A 104 -4.27 10.27 -22.85
CA ILE A 104 -2.95 10.01 -22.24
C ILE A 104 -2.11 11.27 -22.36
N ALA A 105 -1.63 11.78 -21.23
CA ALA A 105 -0.74 12.92 -21.17
C ALA A 105 0.70 12.45 -21.33
N PHE A 106 1.33 12.77 -22.46
CA PHE A 106 2.72 12.45 -22.73
C PHE A 106 3.61 13.69 -22.56
N PHE A 107 4.59 13.60 -21.68
CA PHE A 107 5.57 14.65 -21.41
C PHE A 107 6.92 14.27 -22.00
N PRO A 108 7.47 15.07 -22.92
CA PRO A 108 8.79 14.83 -23.46
C PRO A 108 9.87 15.14 -22.42
N THR A 109 11.09 14.90 -22.84
CA THR A 109 12.32 14.78 -22.05
C THR A 109 12.72 16.07 -21.30
N ASN A 110 12.03 17.19 -21.48
CA ASN A 110 12.37 18.48 -20.88
C ASN A 110 11.15 19.29 -20.40
N ALA A 111 10.06 18.64 -19.98
CA ALA A 111 8.83 19.34 -19.54
C ALA A 111 9.04 20.28 -18.33
N GLY A 112 10.18 20.19 -17.61
CA GLY A 112 10.49 21.05 -16.48
C GLY A 112 9.37 21.04 -15.43
N THR A 113 8.82 22.21 -15.11
CA THR A 113 7.65 22.37 -14.24
C THR A 113 6.36 22.58 -15.03
N VAL A 114 5.42 21.66 -14.85
CA VAL A 114 4.04 21.70 -15.32
C VAL A 114 3.14 22.13 -14.18
N THR A 115 2.54 23.32 -14.31
CA THR A 115 1.57 23.84 -13.34
C THR A 115 0.17 23.43 -13.76
N VAL A 116 -0.45 22.51 -13.04
CA VAL A 116 -1.84 22.11 -13.24
C VAL A 116 -2.75 23.25 -12.78
N SER A 117 -3.62 23.74 -13.65
CA SER A 117 -4.60 24.78 -13.30
C SER A 117 -5.96 24.16 -13.02
N GLY A 118 -6.51 24.41 -11.84
CA GLY A 118 -7.81 23.85 -11.44
C GLY A 118 -7.77 22.32 -11.35
N SER A 119 -8.59 21.66 -12.15
CA SER A 119 -8.64 20.20 -12.23
C SER A 119 -8.53 19.75 -13.68
N VAL A 120 -7.63 18.81 -13.93
CA VAL A 120 -7.44 18.16 -15.24
C VAL A 120 -7.63 16.67 -15.08
N THR A 121 -8.29 16.04 -16.05
CA THR A 121 -8.53 14.60 -16.10
C THR A 121 -7.59 13.95 -17.09
N ALA A 122 -7.03 12.79 -16.74
CA ALA A 122 -6.17 12.02 -17.64
C ALA A 122 -6.27 10.53 -17.34
N THR A 123 -6.08 9.67 -18.35
CA THR A 123 -6.00 8.22 -18.13
C THR A 123 -4.61 7.76 -17.73
N ALA A 124 -3.56 8.45 -18.19
CA ALA A 124 -2.19 8.13 -17.81
C ALA A 124 -1.29 9.36 -17.94
N ILE A 125 -0.23 9.38 -17.14
CA ILE A 125 0.90 10.30 -17.27
C ILE A 125 2.09 9.48 -17.74
N ARG A 126 2.60 9.82 -18.93
CA ARG A 126 3.79 9.20 -19.49
C ARG A 126 4.88 10.23 -19.62
N VAL A 127 6.09 9.88 -19.18
CA VAL A 127 7.25 10.75 -19.33
C VAL A 127 8.26 10.06 -20.24
N GLN A 128 8.79 10.79 -21.21
CA GLN A 128 9.84 10.27 -22.07
C GLN A 128 11.19 10.32 -21.35
N TRP A 129 11.93 9.24 -21.46
CA TRP A 129 13.28 9.13 -20.95
C TRP A 129 14.32 9.76 -21.88
N THR A 130 15.33 10.41 -21.30
CA THR A 130 16.62 10.74 -21.91
C THR A 130 17.75 10.45 -20.93
N ASN A 131 18.99 10.42 -21.46
CA ASN A 131 20.20 10.44 -20.66
C ASN A 131 20.88 11.83 -20.79
N PRO A 132 21.09 12.59 -19.69
CA PRO A 132 20.72 12.28 -18.30
C PRO A 132 19.21 12.28 -18.06
N ALA A 133 18.78 11.55 -17.02
CA ALA A 133 17.39 11.40 -16.63
C ALA A 133 16.77 12.78 -16.33
N PRO A 134 15.71 13.19 -17.06
CA PRO A 134 15.12 14.49 -16.83
C PRO A 134 14.26 14.51 -15.57
N THR A 135 14.11 15.69 -14.98
CA THR A 135 13.15 15.92 -13.90
C THR A 135 11.89 16.56 -14.46
N CYS A 136 10.75 15.90 -14.27
CA CYS A 136 9.43 16.46 -14.57
C CYS A 136 8.70 16.74 -13.26
N VAL A 137 8.21 17.97 -13.11
CA VAL A 137 7.57 18.44 -11.87
C VAL A 137 6.12 18.83 -12.16
N PHE A 138 5.18 18.23 -11.46
CA PHE A 138 3.76 18.61 -11.47
C PHE A 138 3.43 19.37 -10.19
N THR A 139 2.85 20.56 -10.32
CA THR A 139 2.48 21.41 -9.19
C THR A 139 1.14 22.11 -9.41
N GLY A 140 0.55 22.67 -8.36
CA GLY A 140 -0.70 23.42 -8.43
C GLY A 140 -1.92 22.53 -8.18
N GLY A 141 -2.83 22.48 -9.14
CA GLY A 141 -4.16 21.88 -9.04
C GLY A 141 -4.18 20.35 -9.00
N THR A 142 -5.36 19.81 -9.27
CA THR A 142 -5.67 18.38 -9.13
C THR A 142 -5.59 17.66 -10.48
N ILE A 143 -4.87 16.54 -10.50
CA ILE A 143 -4.87 15.58 -11.60
C ILE A 143 -5.83 14.44 -11.23
N VAL A 144 -6.94 14.33 -11.96
CA VAL A 144 -7.94 13.28 -11.79
C VAL A 144 -7.59 12.13 -12.72
N LEU A 145 -7.04 11.05 -12.16
CA LEU A 145 -6.67 9.86 -12.92
C LEU A 145 -7.88 8.94 -13.13
N ARG A 146 -8.06 8.51 -14.37
CA ARG A 146 -9.12 7.57 -14.81
C ARG A 146 -8.51 6.37 -15.52
N GLY A 147 -9.35 5.39 -15.90
CA GLY A 147 -8.90 4.21 -16.63
C GLY A 147 -7.83 3.42 -15.88
N GLU A 148 -6.72 3.10 -16.54
CA GLU A 148 -5.62 2.37 -15.90
C GLU A 148 -4.79 3.22 -14.91
N ALA A 149 -4.90 4.56 -14.97
CA ALA A 149 -4.22 5.49 -14.07
C ALA A 149 -2.69 5.22 -13.95
N LYS A 150 -2.06 4.93 -15.09
CA LYS A 150 -0.63 4.60 -15.15
C LYS A 150 0.24 5.84 -15.08
N ILE A 151 1.25 5.80 -14.22
CA ILE A 151 2.29 6.82 -14.11
C ILE A 151 3.65 6.16 -14.37
N GLY A 152 4.30 6.57 -15.45
CA GLY A 152 5.70 6.21 -15.66
C GLY A 152 6.26 6.38 -17.06
N PRO A 153 7.33 5.65 -17.42
CA PRO A 153 8.06 5.90 -18.65
C PRO A 153 7.23 5.58 -19.89
N SER A 154 7.49 6.32 -20.98
CA SER A 154 6.75 6.16 -22.23
C SER A 154 7.01 4.85 -22.99
N ALA A 155 8.13 4.15 -22.72
CA ALA A 155 8.51 2.91 -23.39
C ALA A 155 9.26 1.94 -22.46
N ASN A 156 9.11 0.65 -22.74
CA ASN A 156 9.78 -0.43 -22.02
C ASN A 156 11.30 -0.34 -22.16
N GLY A 157 12.04 -0.54 -21.06
CA GLY A 157 13.51 -0.68 -21.08
C GLY A 157 14.31 0.61 -20.90
N ASN A 158 13.67 1.76 -20.73
CA ASN A 158 14.39 3.01 -20.45
C ASN A 158 14.79 3.13 -18.98
N PRO A 159 16.06 3.48 -18.66
CA PRO A 159 16.62 3.14 -17.38
C PRO A 159 16.22 4.00 -16.18
N PHE A 160 15.85 5.30 -16.27
CA PHE A 160 15.49 6.12 -15.08
C PHE A 160 14.76 7.43 -15.40
N ILE A 161 13.60 7.72 -14.81
CA ILE A 161 12.95 9.04 -14.85
C ILE A 161 12.79 9.60 -13.43
N ASN A 162 13.06 10.88 -13.24
CA ASN A 162 12.80 11.59 -11.99
C ASN A 162 11.48 12.36 -12.10
N LEU A 163 10.45 11.88 -11.43
CA LEU A 163 9.12 12.48 -11.42
C LEU A 163 8.85 13.09 -10.05
N ARG A 164 8.36 14.32 -9.99
CA ARG A 164 7.92 14.97 -8.74
C ARG A 164 6.48 15.41 -8.89
N ILE A 165 5.59 14.86 -8.08
CA ILE A 165 4.16 15.16 -8.11
C ILE A 165 3.77 15.87 -6.80
N TYR A 166 3.75 17.19 -6.87
CA TYR A 166 3.24 18.07 -5.81
C TYR A 166 1.73 18.35 -5.95
N SER A 167 1.20 18.24 -7.17
CA SER A 167 -0.24 18.24 -7.44
C SER A 167 -0.96 17.11 -6.70
N GLU A 168 -2.23 17.33 -6.36
CA GLU A 168 -3.10 16.26 -5.89
C GLU A 168 -3.39 15.27 -7.01
N LEU A 169 -3.23 13.98 -6.73
CA LEU A 169 -3.80 12.88 -7.51
C LEU A 169 -5.14 12.48 -6.90
N SER A 170 -6.19 12.44 -7.72
CA SER A 170 -7.53 12.02 -7.33
C SER A 170 -8.15 11.08 -8.36
N GLY A 171 -9.35 10.57 -8.10
CA GLY A 171 -10.08 9.68 -9.00
C GLY A 171 -10.60 8.43 -8.29
N THR A 172 -11.43 7.66 -8.99
CA THR A 172 -12.01 6.43 -8.43
C THR A 172 -11.08 5.22 -8.53
N ASN A 173 -10.09 5.30 -9.41
CA ASN A 173 -9.17 4.19 -9.68
C ASN A 173 -7.92 4.29 -8.80
N GLY A 174 -7.20 3.18 -8.71
CA GLY A 174 -5.89 3.15 -8.08
C GLY A 174 -4.84 3.88 -8.92
N VAL A 175 -3.64 4.05 -8.40
CA VAL A 175 -2.51 4.60 -9.19
C VAL A 175 -1.50 3.51 -9.42
N TYR A 176 -1.05 3.38 -10.66
CA TYR A 176 -0.16 2.31 -11.09
C TYR A 176 1.19 2.87 -11.51
N TYR A 177 2.22 2.60 -10.71
CA TYR A 177 3.61 2.97 -10.96
C TYR A 177 4.35 1.78 -11.54
N TYR A 178 5.05 1.95 -12.66
CA TYR A 178 5.61 0.84 -13.40
C TYR A 178 6.97 1.17 -14.00
N TRP A 179 7.83 0.15 -14.09
CA TRP A 179 9.22 0.22 -14.58
C TRP A 179 10.14 1.11 -13.74
N ARG A 180 11.39 1.25 -14.17
CA ARG A 180 12.42 2.05 -13.50
C ARG A 180 12.08 3.53 -13.50
N GLN A 181 11.68 4.04 -12.33
CA GLN A 181 11.44 5.45 -12.10
C GLN A 181 11.66 5.79 -10.63
N ASP A 182 12.14 7.00 -10.38
CA ASP A 182 12.13 7.63 -9.06
C ASP A 182 11.00 8.65 -9.06
N THR A 183 9.92 8.36 -8.33
CA THR A 183 8.77 9.25 -8.23
C THR A 183 8.63 9.78 -6.81
N THR A 184 8.78 11.08 -6.63
CA THR A 184 8.42 11.76 -5.37
C THR A 184 6.95 12.15 -5.40
N LEU A 185 6.19 11.69 -4.41
CA LEU A 185 4.80 12.06 -4.16
C LEU A 185 4.75 12.98 -2.94
N SER A 186 4.18 14.17 -3.15
CA SER A 186 4.07 15.22 -2.14
C SER A 186 2.67 15.84 -2.06
N GLY A 187 1.83 15.59 -3.07
CA GLY A 187 0.42 16.01 -3.09
C GLY A 187 -0.39 15.40 -1.95
N SER A 188 -1.51 16.05 -1.59
CA SER A 188 -2.50 15.47 -0.68
C SER A 188 -3.48 14.62 -1.49
N ASN A 189 -3.17 13.36 -1.70
CA ASN A 189 -3.88 12.52 -2.68
C ASN A 189 -5.20 11.96 -2.13
N THR A 190 -6.22 11.84 -2.99
CA THR A 190 -7.60 11.48 -2.62
C THR A 190 -8.20 10.36 -3.48
N TYR A 191 -7.39 9.68 -4.29
CA TYR A 191 -7.87 8.55 -5.09
C TYR A 191 -8.32 7.37 -4.21
N SER A 192 -9.34 6.63 -4.65
CA SER A 192 -9.96 5.58 -3.83
C SER A 192 -9.46 4.16 -4.08
N GLY A 193 -8.68 3.91 -5.14
CA GLY A 193 -8.14 2.59 -5.43
C GLY A 193 -6.74 2.32 -4.86
N ASP A 194 -6.20 1.15 -5.19
CA ASP A 194 -4.89 0.68 -4.72
C ASP A 194 -3.72 1.45 -5.34
N THR A 195 -2.64 1.62 -4.58
CA THR A 195 -1.36 2.10 -5.10
C THR A 195 -0.54 0.89 -5.50
N THR A 196 -0.37 0.66 -6.80
CA THR A 196 0.42 -0.45 -7.31
C THR A 196 1.84 0.00 -7.66
N ILE A 197 2.83 -0.73 -7.15
CA ILE A 197 4.25 -0.55 -7.44
C ILE A 197 4.73 -1.77 -8.23
N GLU A 198 5.15 -1.56 -9.46
CA GLU A 198 5.59 -2.63 -10.33
C GLU A 198 6.99 -2.46 -10.90
N ASN A 199 7.71 -3.59 -10.85
CA ASN A 199 8.81 -4.00 -11.71
C ASN A 199 10.07 -3.11 -11.76
N TYR A 200 11.23 -3.78 -11.76
CA TYR A 200 12.56 -3.24 -12.08
C TYR A 200 13.10 -2.09 -11.21
N ALA A 201 12.91 -2.06 -9.89
CA ALA A 201 13.48 -1.01 -9.02
C ALA A 201 12.86 0.39 -9.24
N ALA A 202 11.55 0.46 -9.49
CA ALA A 202 10.79 1.68 -9.27
C ALA A 202 10.94 2.12 -7.80
N HIS A 203 11.33 3.35 -7.52
CA HIS A 203 11.25 3.93 -6.19
C HIS A 203 10.12 4.95 -6.14
N ILE A 204 9.25 4.81 -5.14
CA ILE A 204 8.25 5.83 -4.82
C ILE A 204 8.65 6.48 -3.50
N TYR A 205 9.01 7.75 -3.55
CA TYR A 205 9.35 8.55 -2.38
C TYR A 205 8.10 9.26 -1.87
N VAL A 206 7.68 8.91 -0.66
CA VAL A 206 6.57 9.54 0.06
C VAL A 206 7.16 10.65 0.92
N SER A 207 7.02 11.89 0.45
CA SER A 207 7.61 13.07 1.10
C SER A 207 6.65 13.79 2.05
N ARG A 208 5.41 13.29 2.18
CA ARG A 208 4.35 13.89 2.99
C ARG A 208 3.36 12.82 3.46
N ALA A 209 2.77 13.04 4.64
CA ALA A 209 1.83 12.11 5.25
C ALA A 209 0.63 11.72 4.36
N ALA A 210 0.09 12.68 3.59
CA ALA A 210 -1.06 12.48 2.72
C ALA A 210 -0.68 12.13 1.27
N ALA A 211 0.60 11.82 1.00
CA ALA A 211 1.03 11.48 -0.35
C ALA A 211 0.54 10.10 -0.81
N LEU A 212 0.07 9.26 0.12
CA LEU A 212 -0.79 8.12 -0.20
C LEU A 212 -2.14 8.32 0.52
N PRO A 213 -3.27 8.04 -0.14
CA PRO A 213 -4.56 8.04 0.53
C PRO A 213 -4.61 6.95 1.61
N ALA A 214 -5.12 7.27 2.80
CA ALA A 214 -5.21 6.29 3.89
C ALA A 214 -6.07 5.06 3.57
N SER A 215 -6.98 5.17 2.60
CA SER A 215 -7.81 4.08 2.11
C SER A 215 -7.09 3.14 1.13
N THR A 216 -5.91 3.51 0.64
CA THR A 216 -5.24 2.73 -0.40
C THR A 216 -4.59 1.47 0.17
N ILE A 217 -4.65 0.36 -0.56
CA ILE A 217 -3.78 -0.79 -0.32
C ILE A 217 -2.55 -0.61 -1.22
N LEU A 218 -1.36 -0.68 -0.62
CA LEU A 218 -0.13 -0.76 -1.39
C LEU A 218 0.06 -2.18 -1.93
N SER A 219 0.23 -2.32 -3.24
CA SER A 219 0.35 -3.63 -3.88
C SER A 219 1.60 -3.74 -4.74
N GLY A 220 2.38 -4.80 -4.56
CA GLY A 220 3.44 -5.19 -5.50
C GLY A 220 2.89 -6.08 -6.63
N GLY A 221 3.09 -5.69 -7.89
CA GLY A 221 2.43 -6.34 -9.04
C GLY A 221 3.18 -7.47 -9.76
N GLY A 222 4.19 -8.12 -9.17
CA GLY A 222 4.82 -9.29 -9.83
C GLY A 222 6.17 -9.72 -9.27
N ALA A 223 6.90 -10.53 -10.06
CA ALA A 223 8.15 -11.21 -9.69
C ALA A 223 9.37 -10.28 -9.44
N ASN A 224 9.27 -8.98 -9.73
CA ASN A 224 10.37 -8.04 -9.52
C ASN A 224 9.98 -6.92 -8.55
N GLN A 225 10.88 -6.59 -7.62
CA GLN A 225 10.66 -5.68 -6.51
C GLN A 225 10.80 -4.21 -6.98
N GLY A 226 9.73 -3.42 -6.84
CA GLY A 226 9.84 -1.96 -6.65
C GLY A 226 10.04 -1.65 -5.16
N THR A 227 10.33 -0.40 -4.80
CA THR A 227 10.54 0.04 -3.42
C THR A 227 9.62 1.22 -3.11
N LEU A 228 8.92 1.15 -1.98
CA LEU A 228 8.35 2.33 -1.35
C LEU A 228 9.37 2.90 -0.36
N CYS A 229 9.73 4.16 -0.56
CA CYS A 229 10.62 4.93 0.30
C CYS A 229 9.79 5.96 1.08
N VAL A 230 9.78 5.89 2.40
CA VAL A 230 9.17 6.93 3.25
C VAL A 230 10.27 7.89 3.69
N GLU A 231 10.09 9.19 3.42
CA GLU A 231 11.10 10.19 3.76
C GLU A 231 11.25 10.40 5.28
N ASP A 232 12.41 10.92 5.69
CA ASP A 232 12.71 11.26 7.09
C ASP A 232 11.62 12.16 7.70
N GLY A 233 11.14 11.81 8.90
CA GLY A 233 10.10 12.55 9.61
C GLY A 233 8.68 12.38 9.04
N VAL A 234 8.48 11.60 7.98
CA VAL A 234 7.16 11.37 7.39
C VAL A 234 6.48 10.17 8.03
N THR A 235 5.23 10.36 8.45
CA THR A 235 4.32 9.28 8.83
C THR A 235 3.23 9.15 7.78
N CYS A 236 3.22 8.02 7.07
CA CYS A 236 2.23 7.70 6.05
C CYS A 236 1.27 6.62 6.54
N VAL A 237 0.01 6.67 6.14
CA VAL A 237 -1.02 5.68 6.50
C VAL A 237 -1.57 5.04 5.24
N VAL A 238 -1.74 3.71 5.26
CA VAL A 238 -2.36 2.93 4.18
C VAL A 238 -3.29 1.88 4.77
N ALA A 239 -4.27 1.40 4.01
CA ALA A 239 -5.24 0.39 4.45
C ALA A 239 -4.66 -1.04 4.47
N GLY A 240 -3.46 -1.25 3.92
CA GLY A 240 -2.85 -2.57 3.85
C GLY A 240 -1.63 -2.59 2.94
N ILE A 241 -0.86 -3.67 3.04
CA ILE A 241 0.23 -3.95 2.10
C ILE A 241 0.10 -5.39 1.56
N LYS A 242 0.23 -5.57 0.24
CA LYS A 242 0.12 -6.88 -0.40
C LYS A 242 1.11 -7.08 -1.55
N GLY A 243 1.34 -8.34 -1.91
CA GLY A 243 2.23 -8.69 -3.01
C GLY A 243 3.71 -8.44 -2.69
N MET A 244 4.53 -8.37 -3.72
CA MET A 244 5.99 -8.30 -3.59
C MET A 244 6.54 -6.92 -3.96
N PHE A 245 7.01 -6.17 -2.95
CA PHE A 245 7.74 -4.92 -3.10
C PHE A 245 8.57 -4.65 -1.84
N ALA A 246 9.61 -3.86 -1.96
CA ALA A 246 10.49 -3.48 -0.88
C ALA A 246 9.98 -2.27 -0.10
N LEU A 247 10.30 -2.22 1.20
CA LEU A 247 10.05 -1.07 2.06
C LEU A 247 11.37 -0.46 2.53
N GLN A 248 11.44 0.87 2.53
CA GLN A 248 12.61 1.63 2.94
C GLN A 248 12.19 2.90 3.68
N GLY A 249 12.88 3.22 4.77
CA GLY A 249 12.78 4.55 5.40
C GLY A 249 14.04 5.34 5.13
N GLU A 250 13.94 6.60 4.74
CA GLU A 250 15.10 7.48 4.53
C GLU A 250 15.57 8.12 5.84
N SER A 251 15.55 7.38 6.95
CA SER A 251 16.01 7.89 8.24
C SER A 251 17.51 8.18 8.19
N ALA A 252 17.89 9.42 8.49
CA ALA A 252 19.30 9.81 8.63
C ALA A 252 19.90 9.40 9.99
N THR A 253 19.08 8.86 10.91
CA THR A 253 19.47 8.53 12.28
C THR A 253 19.22 7.05 12.62
N ALA A 254 19.88 6.56 13.68
CA ALA A 254 19.76 5.19 14.17
C ALA A 254 18.40 4.83 14.80
N THR A 255 17.48 5.80 14.90
CA THR A 255 16.07 5.57 15.26
C THR A 255 15.22 6.08 14.11
N PRO A 256 14.44 5.22 13.42
CA PRO A 256 13.70 5.62 12.25
C PRO A 256 12.60 6.61 12.65
N THR A 257 12.59 7.75 11.96
CA THR A 257 11.50 8.74 12.03
C THR A 257 10.49 8.53 10.90
N ALA A 258 10.93 7.92 9.79
CA ALA A 258 10.10 7.47 8.68
C ALA A 258 9.19 6.33 9.14
N THR A 259 7.88 6.55 9.09
CA THR A 259 6.87 5.61 9.60
C THR A 259 5.85 5.26 8.53
N LEU A 260 5.61 3.97 8.33
CA LEU A 260 4.47 3.44 7.58
C LEU A 260 3.48 2.78 8.54
N ILE A 261 2.28 3.33 8.61
CA ILE A 261 1.16 2.77 9.35
C ILE A 261 0.30 1.95 8.39
N ILE A 262 0.16 0.67 8.71
CA ILE A 262 -0.68 -0.30 8.03
C ILE A 262 -1.98 -0.40 8.84
N ASP A 263 -2.99 0.38 8.46
CA ASP A 263 -4.30 0.47 9.10
C ASP A 263 -5.31 -0.45 8.42
N SER A 264 -5.12 -1.76 8.61
CA SER A 264 -6.00 -2.75 8.01
C SER A 264 -7.38 -2.70 8.63
N LEU A 265 -8.35 -2.12 7.91
CA LEU A 265 -9.72 -1.97 8.40
C LEU A 265 -10.54 -3.27 8.34
N SER A 266 -10.21 -4.18 7.42
CA SER A 266 -10.87 -5.48 7.29
C SER A 266 -10.05 -6.44 6.42
N GLY A 267 -10.46 -7.71 6.39
CA GLY A 267 -9.84 -8.73 5.53
C GLY A 267 -8.42 -9.09 5.95
N THR A 268 -7.72 -9.80 5.05
CA THR A 268 -6.33 -10.23 5.22
C THR A 268 -5.52 -9.80 4.01
N ASN A 269 -4.44 -9.05 4.23
CA ASN A 269 -3.47 -8.73 3.19
C ASN A 269 -2.17 -9.50 3.42
N THR A 270 -1.51 -9.94 2.35
CA THR A 270 -0.25 -10.70 2.44
C THR A 270 0.86 -10.00 1.67
N TRP A 271 1.88 -9.55 2.39
CA TRP A 271 3.07 -8.95 1.84
C TRP A 271 4.21 -9.98 1.81
N THR A 272 4.73 -10.21 0.62
CA THR A 272 5.83 -11.16 0.36
C THR A 272 7.14 -10.46 0.06
N GLY A 273 7.19 -9.14 0.24
CA GLY A 273 8.40 -8.33 0.07
C GLY A 273 9.30 -8.33 1.30
N GLY A 274 10.22 -7.38 1.35
CA GLY A 274 11.16 -7.22 2.46
C GLY A 274 11.55 -5.77 2.71
N THR A 275 12.16 -5.50 3.85
CA THR A 275 12.82 -4.22 4.12
C THR A 275 14.23 -4.19 3.53
N THR A 276 14.69 -3.02 3.10
CA THR A 276 16.03 -2.81 2.51
C THR A 276 17.04 -2.24 3.54
N ALA A 277 18.16 -1.71 3.03
CA ALA A 277 19.29 -1.15 3.78
C ALA A 277 18.93 -0.14 4.89
N ARG A 278 17.81 0.58 4.77
CA ARG A 278 17.52 1.72 5.62
C ARG A 278 16.25 1.49 6.45
N GLU A 279 16.35 1.79 7.74
CA GLU A 279 15.33 1.47 8.74
C GLU A 279 14.03 2.25 8.50
N ILE A 280 12.90 1.56 8.66
CA ILE A 280 11.55 2.12 8.64
C ILE A 280 10.82 1.65 9.90
N ASN A 281 9.98 2.51 10.47
CA ASN A 281 9.04 2.15 11.52
C ASN A 281 7.74 1.63 10.90
N LEU A 282 7.42 0.36 11.13
CA LEU A 282 6.18 -0.27 10.70
C LEU A 282 5.22 -0.33 11.88
N VAL A 283 4.01 0.16 11.66
CA VAL A 283 2.95 0.10 12.67
C VAL A 283 1.77 -0.64 12.08
N LYS A 284 1.37 -1.76 12.69
CA LYS A 284 0.12 -2.45 12.38
C LYS A 284 -0.97 -1.98 13.31
N ARG A 285 -2.05 -1.43 12.74
CA ARG A 285 -3.28 -1.07 13.46
C ARG A 285 -4.52 -1.44 12.64
N GLY A 286 -5.70 -1.14 13.17
CA GLY A 286 -6.98 -1.51 12.59
C GLY A 286 -7.30 -3.00 12.78
N PRO A 287 -8.59 -3.38 12.78
CA PRO A 287 -9.03 -4.71 13.20
C PRO A 287 -8.73 -5.84 12.20
N GLY A 288 -8.39 -5.50 10.96
CA GLY A 288 -8.02 -6.45 9.91
C GLY A 288 -6.68 -7.13 10.15
N SER A 289 -6.38 -8.11 9.31
CA SER A 289 -5.17 -8.93 9.38
C SER A 289 -4.12 -8.52 8.35
N GLN A 290 -2.86 -8.53 8.75
CA GLN A 290 -1.71 -8.36 7.85
C GLN A 290 -0.77 -9.56 8.01
N VAL A 291 -0.35 -10.15 6.90
CA VAL A 291 0.62 -11.24 6.87
C VAL A 291 1.94 -10.72 6.31
N PHE A 292 3.03 -10.97 7.03
CA PHE A 292 4.40 -10.79 6.56
C PHE A 292 4.96 -12.15 6.18
N ALA A 293 4.98 -12.43 4.88
CA ALA A 293 5.38 -13.71 4.30
C ALA A 293 6.71 -13.66 3.52
N GLY A 294 7.31 -12.47 3.40
CA GLY A 294 8.60 -12.29 2.76
C GLY A 294 9.75 -12.19 3.75
N VAL A 295 10.97 -12.14 3.22
CA VAL A 295 12.21 -12.06 4.00
C VAL A 295 12.58 -10.59 4.20
N SER A 296 12.71 -10.16 5.45
CA SER A 296 13.32 -8.87 5.73
C SER A 296 14.83 -9.00 5.87
N SER A 297 15.58 -8.01 5.37
CA SER A 297 17.05 -8.06 5.39
C SER A 297 17.66 -7.29 6.56
N ARG A 298 16.93 -6.34 7.15
CA ARG A 298 17.44 -5.36 8.13
C ARG A 298 16.39 -4.88 9.13
N THR A 299 16.90 -4.51 10.32
CA THR A 299 16.22 -4.10 11.55
C THR A 299 14.87 -3.43 11.32
N GLN A 300 13.80 -4.08 11.75
CA GLN A 300 12.47 -3.50 11.77
C GLN A 300 12.17 -2.94 13.16
N TYR A 301 11.75 -1.69 13.20
CA TYR A 301 10.94 -1.18 14.29
C TYR A 301 9.51 -1.55 13.94
N LEU A 302 8.95 -2.50 14.69
CA LEU A 302 7.63 -3.03 14.42
C LEU A 302 6.76 -2.81 15.66
N THR A 303 5.65 -2.11 15.49
CA THR A 303 4.63 -1.94 16.53
C THR A 303 3.33 -2.59 16.08
N VAL A 304 2.72 -3.39 16.95
CA VAL A 304 1.37 -3.92 16.77
C VAL A 304 0.45 -3.24 17.78
N GLU A 305 -0.41 -2.35 17.30
CA GLU A 305 -1.36 -1.58 18.10
C GLU A 305 -2.74 -2.22 18.12
N ASP A 306 -3.19 -2.80 16.99
CA ASP A 306 -4.51 -3.42 16.86
C ASP A 306 -4.60 -4.44 15.71
N GLY A 307 -5.62 -5.29 15.77
CA GLY A 307 -5.88 -6.37 14.83
C GLY A 307 -4.87 -7.49 14.91
N LEU A 308 -4.67 -8.19 13.79
CA LEU A 308 -3.79 -9.36 13.71
C LEU A 308 -2.61 -9.09 12.77
N LEU A 309 -1.39 -9.29 13.26
CA LEU A 309 -0.19 -9.43 12.44
C LEU A 309 0.21 -10.92 12.44
N ILE A 310 0.42 -11.51 11.26
CA ILE A 310 0.90 -12.89 11.13
C ILE A 310 2.31 -12.87 10.52
N LEU A 311 3.25 -13.54 11.17
CA LEU A 311 4.60 -13.77 10.65
C LEU A 311 4.66 -15.17 10.01
N ASP A 312 4.71 -15.25 8.68
CA ASP A 312 4.62 -16.51 7.91
C ASP A 312 5.62 -16.55 6.75
N CYS A 313 6.88 -16.25 7.04
CA CYS A 313 7.96 -16.39 6.08
C CYS A 313 8.25 -17.88 5.83
N ALA A 314 8.16 -18.29 4.56
CA ALA A 314 8.30 -19.69 4.15
C ALA A 314 9.76 -20.18 4.05
N THR A 315 10.74 -19.28 4.02
CA THR A 315 12.17 -19.66 3.95
C THR A 315 12.75 -19.79 5.37
N LEU A 316 13.91 -20.45 5.53
CA LEU A 316 14.65 -20.55 6.81
C LEU A 316 15.16 -19.19 7.35
N ASN A 317 14.60 -18.08 6.87
CA ASN A 317 14.88 -16.74 7.33
C ASN A 317 13.66 -16.24 8.11
N SER A 318 13.90 -15.68 9.29
CA SER A 318 12.87 -15.03 10.11
C SER A 318 12.14 -13.94 9.31
N ALA A 319 10.80 -13.89 9.40
CA ALA A 319 10.00 -12.79 8.87
C ALA A 319 10.48 -11.43 9.41
N ILE A 320 10.90 -11.41 10.68
CA ILE A 320 11.57 -10.28 11.33
C ILE A 320 13.04 -10.62 11.56
N ALA A 321 13.89 -10.20 10.62
CA ALA A 321 15.33 -10.29 10.75
C ALA A 321 15.89 -9.09 11.53
N SER A 322 17.09 -9.27 12.07
CA SER A 322 17.96 -8.25 12.63
C SER A 322 19.27 -8.22 11.84
N SER A 323 19.86 -7.04 11.64
CA SER A 323 21.16 -6.92 10.98
C SER A 323 22.25 -6.56 11.98
N ARG A 324 23.31 -7.37 12.04
CA ARG A 324 24.51 -7.08 12.81
C ARG A 324 25.45 -6.18 12.00
N SER A 325 25.48 -4.88 12.31
CA SER A 325 26.64 -4.04 12.00
C SER A 325 27.02 -3.19 13.20
N GLY A 326 28.03 -3.61 13.96
CA GLY A 326 28.51 -2.89 15.15
C GLY A 326 27.80 -3.22 16.47
N ALA A 327 28.10 -2.45 17.52
CA ALA A 327 27.81 -2.75 18.93
C ALA A 327 26.34 -2.51 19.39
N GLY A 328 25.34 -2.88 18.59
CA GLY A 328 23.97 -3.01 19.09
C GLY A 328 22.86 -2.54 18.14
N TYR A 329 22.49 -3.40 17.18
CA TYR A 329 21.20 -3.30 16.50
C TYR A 329 20.42 -4.60 16.74
N TYR A 330 19.31 -4.48 17.47
CA TYR A 330 18.35 -5.55 17.74
C TYR A 330 17.01 -5.12 17.14
N SER A 331 16.28 -6.03 16.49
CA SER A 331 14.91 -5.73 16.08
C SER A 331 14.10 -5.34 17.31
N ARG A 332 13.35 -4.24 17.21
CA ARG A 332 12.52 -3.71 18.29
C ARG A 332 11.08 -3.97 17.94
N ILE A 333 10.56 -5.06 18.50
CA ILE A 333 9.17 -5.46 18.34
C ILE A 333 8.41 -4.99 19.57
N THR A 334 7.35 -4.23 19.39
CA THR A 334 6.46 -3.76 20.46
C THR A 334 5.03 -4.20 20.18
N LEU A 335 4.43 -4.91 21.12
CA LEU A 335 3.00 -5.15 21.15
C LEU A 335 2.41 -4.15 22.13
N SER A 336 1.74 -3.12 21.64
CA SER A 336 1.00 -2.15 22.47
C SER A 336 -0.49 -2.49 22.54
N GLY A 337 -0.95 -3.36 21.65
CA GLY A 337 -2.28 -3.95 21.60
C GLY A 337 -2.33 -5.07 20.58
N GLY A 338 -3.51 -5.35 20.02
CA GLY A 338 -3.70 -6.34 18.97
C GLY A 338 -3.14 -7.74 19.29
N THR A 339 -2.83 -8.49 18.23
CA THR A 339 -2.20 -9.82 18.31
C THR A 339 -1.09 -9.94 17.25
N MET A 340 0.10 -10.38 17.68
CA MET A 340 1.15 -10.85 16.78
C MET A 340 1.18 -12.37 16.84
N ARG A 341 0.95 -13.03 15.71
CA ARG A 341 0.85 -14.49 15.58
C ARG A 341 2.00 -15.06 14.76
N LEU A 342 2.54 -16.19 15.21
CA LEU A 342 3.44 -17.01 14.41
C LEU A 342 2.65 -17.90 13.44
N GLY A 343 2.92 -17.78 12.14
CA GLY A 343 2.44 -18.71 11.12
C GLY A 343 3.28 -19.98 11.03
N ARG A 344 4.55 -19.90 11.47
CA ARG A 344 5.57 -20.96 11.49
C ARG A 344 6.51 -20.74 12.67
N SER A 345 7.37 -21.70 12.98
CA SER A 345 8.45 -21.51 13.97
C SER A 345 9.56 -20.59 13.44
N GLU A 346 10.35 -20.02 14.35
CA GLU A 346 11.59 -19.25 14.07
C GLU A 346 11.37 -18.02 13.15
N GLN A 347 10.27 -17.28 13.39
CA GLN A 347 9.88 -16.15 12.55
C GLN A 347 10.49 -14.83 12.99
N ILE A 348 11.03 -14.80 14.20
CA ILE A 348 11.75 -13.68 14.78
C ILE A 348 13.18 -14.17 15.00
N GLN A 349 14.17 -13.38 14.60
CA GLN A 349 15.55 -13.80 14.81
C GLN A 349 15.91 -13.87 16.31
N ASP A 350 16.66 -14.88 16.73
CA ASP A 350 16.98 -15.20 18.14
C ASP A 350 17.54 -14.04 18.97
N ILE A 351 18.19 -13.07 18.33
CA ILE A 351 18.76 -11.91 19.03
C ILE A 351 17.77 -10.75 19.19
N ALA A 352 16.59 -10.82 18.57
CA ALA A 352 15.57 -9.79 18.67
C ALA A 352 14.91 -9.80 20.05
N ALA A 353 14.44 -8.63 20.47
CA ALA A 353 13.67 -8.47 21.70
C ALA A 353 12.22 -8.13 21.37
N VAL A 354 11.30 -8.71 22.14
CA VAL A 354 9.87 -8.43 22.08
C VAL A 354 9.47 -7.71 23.36
N THR A 355 8.88 -6.53 23.23
CA THR A 355 8.27 -5.79 24.34
C THR A 355 6.76 -5.92 24.27
N MET A 356 6.17 -6.56 25.28
CA MET A 356 4.75 -6.66 25.49
C MET A 356 4.28 -5.50 26.38
N SER A 357 3.93 -4.38 25.73
CA SER A 357 3.30 -3.20 26.35
C SER A 357 1.75 -3.28 26.31
N GLY A 358 1.22 -4.48 26.08
CA GLY A 358 -0.19 -4.78 25.85
C GLY A 358 -0.35 -5.94 24.84
N GLY A 359 -1.61 -6.29 24.54
CA GLY A 359 -1.94 -7.22 23.46
C GLY A 359 -1.56 -8.69 23.72
N THR A 360 -1.49 -9.46 22.63
CA THR A 360 -1.22 -10.91 22.64
C THR A 360 -0.05 -11.26 21.74
N PHE A 361 0.94 -11.98 22.28
CA PHE A 361 1.90 -12.72 21.48
C PHE A 361 1.41 -14.17 21.36
N ASP A 362 1.00 -14.56 20.16
CA ASP A 362 0.37 -15.84 19.85
C ASP A 362 1.35 -16.75 19.10
N LEU A 363 1.82 -17.78 19.79
CA LEU A 363 2.71 -18.78 19.23
C LEU A 363 1.99 -19.70 18.24
N ASN A 364 0.66 -19.84 18.33
CA ASN A 364 -0.15 -20.63 17.41
C ASN A 364 0.44 -22.03 17.12
N GLY A 365 0.91 -22.70 18.19
CA GLY A 365 1.54 -24.01 18.10
C GLY A 365 2.99 -24.03 17.57
N CYS A 366 3.60 -22.87 17.32
CA CYS A 366 4.95 -22.74 16.76
C CYS A 366 5.99 -22.39 17.83
N SER A 367 7.20 -22.90 17.68
CA SER A 367 8.31 -22.60 18.60
C SER A 367 9.05 -21.33 18.21
N GLU A 368 9.58 -20.60 19.20
CA GLU A 368 10.33 -19.36 18.96
C GLU A 368 11.46 -19.17 19.96
N SER A 369 12.54 -18.54 19.49
CA SER A 369 13.68 -18.13 20.30
C SER A 369 13.82 -16.61 20.28
N LEU A 370 13.93 -15.99 21.44
CA LEU A 370 14.04 -14.54 21.59
C LEU A 370 15.19 -14.19 22.53
N SER A 371 15.81 -13.02 22.33
CA SER A 371 16.81 -12.53 23.28
C SER A 371 16.16 -12.18 24.62
N ASN A 372 15.10 -11.36 24.55
CA ASN A 372 14.32 -10.95 25.71
C ASN A 372 12.83 -10.85 25.35
N LEU A 373 11.99 -11.30 26.27
CA LEU A 373 10.57 -11.00 26.35
C LEU A 373 10.37 -10.02 27.51
N THR A 374 10.11 -8.76 27.18
CA THR A 374 9.89 -7.69 28.17
C THR A 374 8.40 -7.49 28.41
N ILE A 375 7.96 -7.54 29.66
CA ILE A 375 6.58 -7.30 30.07
C ILE A 375 6.47 -5.89 30.64
N ALA A 376 5.90 -5.00 29.84
CA ALA A 376 5.77 -3.57 30.13
C ALA A 376 4.33 -3.12 30.41
N ALA A 377 3.33 -3.95 30.09
CA ALA A 377 1.97 -3.83 30.57
C ALA A 377 1.31 -5.21 30.64
N SER A 378 0.09 -5.27 31.16
CA SER A 378 -0.67 -6.52 31.17
C SER A 378 -0.89 -7.04 29.75
N SER A 379 -0.43 -8.27 29.51
CA SER A 379 -0.34 -8.86 28.17
C SER A 379 -0.60 -10.37 28.21
N THR A 380 -0.83 -10.97 27.05
CA THR A 380 -1.10 -12.40 26.90
C THR A 380 -0.01 -13.09 26.07
N LEU A 381 0.57 -14.17 26.59
CA LEU A 381 1.33 -15.13 25.81
C LEU A 381 0.45 -16.35 25.56
N ASP A 382 0.13 -16.61 24.30
CA ASP A 382 -0.75 -17.71 23.89
C ASP A 382 0.09 -18.80 23.21
N PHE A 383 0.07 -20.02 23.75
CA PHE A 383 0.77 -21.16 23.14
C PHE A 383 0.04 -21.71 21.91
N GLY A 384 -1.23 -21.35 21.71
CA GLY A 384 -2.09 -21.89 20.67
C GLY A 384 -2.50 -23.35 20.93
N PRO A 385 -3.33 -23.94 20.05
CA PRO A 385 -3.82 -25.29 20.25
C PRO A 385 -2.83 -26.38 19.79
N GLY A 386 -2.60 -27.38 20.65
CA GLY A 386 -2.39 -28.78 20.25
C GLY A 386 -1.08 -29.18 19.58
N ALA A 387 -0.04 -28.33 19.63
CA ALA A 387 1.32 -28.69 19.22
C ALA A 387 2.25 -28.82 20.44
N ALA A 388 3.44 -29.39 20.25
CA ALA A 388 4.50 -29.29 21.24
C ALA A 388 5.26 -27.99 20.97
N THR A 389 5.03 -26.96 21.81
CA THR A 389 5.50 -25.61 21.54
C THR A 389 6.47 -25.13 22.61
N ASN A 390 7.62 -24.63 22.17
CA ASN A 390 8.64 -24.09 23.06
C ASN A 390 8.87 -22.61 22.77
N ILE A 391 8.94 -21.80 23.83
CA ILE A 391 9.50 -20.46 23.76
C ILE A 391 10.76 -20.41 24.60
N TYR A 392 11.86 -19.94 24.00
CA TYR A 392 13.17 -19.79 24.66
C TYR A 392 13.50 -18.30 24.77
N THR A 393 13.67 -17.76 25.98
CA THR A 393 13.93 -16.32 26.14
C THR A 393 14.60 -15.92 27.45
N ASN A 394 14.86 -14.63 27.68
CA ASN A 394 14.96 -14.05 29.01
C ASN A 394 13.67 -13.28 29.31
N ILE A 395 13.18 -13.31 30.55
CA ILE A 395 12.05 -12.46 30.94
C ILE A 395 12.57 -11.21 31.66
N ILE A 396 12.14 -10.06 31.17
CA ILE A 396 12.31 -8.77 31.83
C ILE A 396 10.93 -8.28 32.23
N TRP A 397 10.73 -7.97 33.52
CA TRP A 397 9.47 -7.39 33.99
C TRP A 397 9.70 -5.92 34.36
N THR A 398 8.85 -5.03 33.83
CA THR A 398 8.84 -3.61 34.17
C THR A 398 7.48 -3.15 34.69
N ALA A 399 6.36 -3.69 34.19
CA ALA A 399 5.03 -3.45 34.73
C ALA A 399 3.99 -4.48 34.24
N GLY A 400 2.82 -4.52 34.89
CA GLY A 400 1.67 -5.33 34.48
C GLY A 400 1.78 -6.83 34.82
N MET A 401 0.82 -7.61 34.29
CA MET A 401 0.75 -9.07 34.44
C MET A 401 0.90 -9.78 33.09
N LEU A 402 1.76 -10.80 33.03
CA LEU A 402 1.77 -11.75 31.91
C LEU A 402 0.76 -12.87 32.18
N THR A 403 -0.25 -12.99 31.32
CA THR A 403 -1.16 -14.14 31.31
C THR A 403 -0.71 -15.12 30.26
N VAL A 404 -0.41 -16.36 30.67
CA VAL A 404 -0.06 -17.47 29.78
C VAL A 404 -1.31 -18.32 29.57
N VAL A 405 -1.71 -18.50 28.33
CA VAL A 405 -2.91 -19.28 27.96
C VAL A 405 -2.54 -20.43 27.03
N ASN A 406 -3.45 -21.41 26.95
CA ASN A 406 -3.31 -22.61 26.11
C ASN A 406 -2.03 -23.43 26.34
N TRP A 407 -1.33 -23.20 27.44
CA TRP A 407 -0.17 -23.99 27.83
C TRP A 407 -0.60 -25.38 28.33
N SER A 408 -0.04 -26.42 27.72
CA SER A 408 -0.40 -27.83 27.93
C SER A 408 0.76 -28.68 28.49
N GLY A 409 1.75 -28.05 29.11
CA GLY A 409 2.82 -28.74 29.83
C GLY A 409 2.35 -29.36 31.16
N ARG A 410 3.29 -29.97 31.90
CA ARG A 410 2.97 -30.66 33.17
C ARG A 410 3.06 -29.72 34.37
N ILE A 411 1.94 -29.55 35.08
CA ILE A 411 1.84 -28.73 36.30
C ILE A 411 2.84 -29.19 37.36
N GLY A 412 3.58 -28.25 37.95
CA GLY A 412 4.49 -28.45 39.09
C GLY A 412 5.80 -29.19 38.77
N SER A 413 5.84 -30.00 37.72
CA SER A 413 7.02 -30.78 37.33
C SER A 413 7.66 -30.34 36.03
N GLY A 414 6.97 -29.53 35.21
CA GLY A 414 7.39 -29.12 33.86
C GLY A 414 7.55 -30.26 32.86
N GLY A 415 8.04 -29.92 31.67
CA GLY A 415 8.03 -30.76 30.48
C GLY A 415 6.61 -30.88 29.92
N GLY A 416 6.44 -31.83 28.99
CA GLY A 416 5.17 -32.06 28.32
C GLY A 416 5.20 -31.54 26.89
N ALA A 417 4.02 -31.20 26.35
CA ALA A 417 3.91 -30.65 25.00
C ALA A 417 4.47 -29.23 24.96
N ASP A 418 4.07 -28.37 25.90
CA ASP A 418 4.49 -26.97 25.90
C ASP A 418 5.51 -26.65 26.97
N GLN A 419 6.54 -25.87 26.60
CA GLN A 419 7.57 -25.42 27.53
C GLN A 419 7.83 -23.92 27.41
N PHE A 420 7.73 -23.21 28.53
CA PHE A 420 8.18 -21.82 28.66
C PHE A 420 9.56 -21.81 29.31
N LEU A 421 10.61 -21.70 28.49
CA LEU A 421 12.00 -21.84 28.92
C LEU A 421 12.67 -20.47 28.98
N VAL A 422 13.31 -20.19 30.11
CA VAL A 422 14.08 -18.96 30.33
C VAL A 422 15.55 -19.23 30.60
N LEU A 423 16.44 -18.39 30.04
CA LEU A 423 17.89 -18.56 30.11
C LEU A 423 18.48 -18.26 31.51
N GLN A 424 17.78 -17.47 32.31
CA GLN A 424 18.20 -17.09 33.65
C GLN A 424 17.07 -17.31 34.65
N GLN A 425 17.42 -17.68 35.88
CA GLN A 425 16.45 -17.88 36.95
C GLN A 425 15.71 -16.55 37.23
N PRO A 426 14.39 -16.48 37.03
CA PRO A 426 13.65 -15.27 37.37
C PRO A 426 13.58 -15.10 38.89
N SER A 427 13.62 -13.86 39.35
CA SER A 427 13.39 -13.56 40.76
C SER A 427 11.95 -13.87 41.17
N ALA A 428 11.71 -14.08 42.47
CA ALA A 428 10.35 -14.25 43.00
C ALA A 428 9.42 -13.08 42.65
N SER A 429 9.97 -11.86 42.52
CA SER A 429 9.23 -10.67 42.07
C SER A 429 8.77 -10.79 40.62
N VAL A 430 9.62 -11.29 39.72
CA VAL A 430 9.21 -11.54 38.32
C VAL A 430 8.13 -12.62 38.27
N LEU A 431 8.31 -13.72 39.00
CA LEU A 431 7.37 -14.84 39.02
C LEU A 431 5.98 -14.45 39.56
N SER A 432 5.88 -13.50 40.49
CA SER A 432 4.58 -13.03 41.00
C SER A 432 3.75 -12.26 39.96
N HIS A 433 4.34 -11.86 38.84
CA HIS A 433 3.68 -11.14 37.75
C HIS A 433 3.34 -12.03 36.55
N ILE A 434 3.53 -13.35 36.68
CA ILE A 434 3.19 -14.33 35.65
C ILE A 434 2.05 -15.20 36.18
N ARG A 435 1.06 -15.49 35.34
CA ARG A 435 -0.05 -16.37 35.65
C ARG A 435 -0.34 -17.28 34.47
N PHE A 436 -0.51 -18.57 34.73
CA PHE A 436 -1.09 -19.49 33.76
C PHE A 436 -2.61 -19.52 33.96
N ASP A 437 -3.36 -19.41 32.88
CA ASP A 437 -4.81 -19.58 32.94
C ASP A 437 -5.19 -21.05 33.10
N GLY A 438 -6.27 -21.34 33.82
CA GLY A 438 -6.73 -22.71 34.10
C GLY A 438 -5.86 -23.56 35.03
N ALA A 439 -4.59 -23.21 35.28
CA ALA A 439 -3.67 -23.97 36.11
C ALA A 439 -2.98 -23.05 37.13
N GLY A 440 -3.45 -23.03 38.39
CA GLY A 440 -2.75 -22.45 39.56
C GLY A 440 -2.22 -21.01 39.44
N LYS A 441 -2.59 -20.10 40.35
CA LYS A 441 -2.13 -18.69 40.30
C LYS A 441 -0.63 -18.46 40.60
N ARG A 442 0.17 -19.51 40.79
CA ARG A 442 1.57 -19.41 41.23
C ARG A 442 2.49 -20.11 40.22
N VAL A 443 3.65 -19.51 39.98
CA VAL A 443 4.65 -19.98 39.01
C VAL A 443 5.93 -20.40 39.72
N LEU A 444 6.51 -21.52 39.27
CA LEU A 444 7.85 -21.98 39.64
C LEU A 444 8.78 -21.82 38.45
N ALA A 445 10.07 -21.66 38.74
CA ALA A 445 11.15 -21.82 37.78
C ALA A 445 11.91 -23.10 38.13
N LEU A 446 11.79 -24.14 37.29
CA LEU A 446 12.46 -25.43 37.49
C LEU A 446 13.78 -25.46 36.71
N ASP A 447 14.90 -25.72 37.37
CA ASP A 447 16.19 -25.88 36.68
C ASP A 447 16.17 -27.11 35.76
N ARG A 448 16.61 -26.92 34.52
CA ARG A 448 16.72 -27.93 33.45
C ARG A 448 18.15 -28.15 32.97
N GLY A 449 19.16 -27.64 33.69
CA GLY A 449 20.55 -27.79 33.31
C GLY A 449 20.91 -26.89 32.12
N GLY A 450 20.78 -25.58 32.34
CA GLY A 450 21.12 -24.53 31.35
C GLY A 450 19.97 -23.58 31.05
N TYR A 451 18.74 -23.96 31.42
CA TYR A 451 17.53 -23.15 31.33
C TYR A 451 16.68 -23.38 32.57
N TYR A 452 15.73 -22.49 32.82
CA TYR A 452 14.67 -22.66 33.80
C TYR A 452 13.33 -22.75 33.10
N GLU A 453 12.53 -23.76 33.43
CA GLU A 453 11.19 -23.88 32.91
C GLU A 453 10.17 -23.22 33.83
N LEU A 454 9.36 -22.32 33.28
CA LEU A 454 8.28 -21.68 34.02
C LEU A 454 7.03 -22.55 33.97
N VAL A 455 6.55 -22.94 35.15
CA VAL A 455 5.44 -23.87 35.29
C VAL A 455 4.46 -23.39 36.36
N PRO A 456 3.15 -23.62 36.19
CA PRO A 456 2.19 -23.38 37.27
C PRO A 456 2.33 -24.42 38.39
N THR A 457 1.94 -24.05 39.61
CA THR A 457 1.81 -24.99 40.74
C THR A 457 0.39 -25.44 40.98
N ALA A 458 0.25 -26.64 41.54
CA ALA A 458 -1.05 -27.17 41.98
C ALA A 458 -1.59 -26.48 43.27
N GLY A 459 -0.88 -25.51 43.86
CA GLY A 459 -1.21 -24.83 45.13
C GLY A 459 -0.23 -25.16 46.26
N GLY A 460 0.27 -24.13 46.96
CA GLY A 460 1.30 -24.25 48.02
C GLY A 460 2.36 -23.14 47.92
N THR A 461 3.00 -22.76 49.04
CA THR A 461 3.93 -21.61 49.25
C THR A 461 4.93 -21.39 48.11
N VAL A 462 5.31 -20.14 47.83
CA VAL A 462 6.41 -19.81 46.90
C VAL A 462 7.66 -20.56 47.36
N VAL A 463 8.13 -21.53 46.57
CA VAL A 463 9.39 -22.22 46.84
C VAL A 463 10.24 -22.11 45.59
N GLN A 464 11.34 -21.37 45.70
CA GLN A 464 12.45 -21.46 44.76
C GLN A 464 13.10 -22.82 44.99
N ILE A 465 12.87 -23.80 44.12
CA ILE A 465 13.55 -25.09 44.21
C ILE A 465 14.85 -24.96 43.41
N ARG A 466 15.98 -25.13 44.10
CA ARG A 466 17.31 -25.24 43.49
C ARG A 466 17.49 -26.61 42.88
#